data_AF-A0A3S1RNE1-F1
#
_entry.id   AF-A0A3S1RNE1-F1
#
_cell.length_a   1.000
_cell.length_b   1.000
_cell.length_c   1.000
_cell.angle_alpha   90.00
_cell.angle_beta   90.00
_cell.angle_gamma   90.00
#
_symmetry.space_group_name_H-M   'P 1'
#
loop_
_entity.id
_entity.type
_entity.pdbx_description
1 polymer ?
#
loop_
_entity_poly.entity_id
_entity_poly.type
_entity_poly.pdbx_seq_one_letter_code
_entity_poly.pdbx_strand_id
1 'polypeptide(L)'
;MARILLAEDDDDMRRFLVKALERAGYQVSDFDNGASAYERLREEPFSLLLTDIVMPEMDGIELARRATEIDPDLKVMFITGFAAVALNPDSKAPKDAKVLSKPFHLRDLVNEVEKMLQAA
;
A
#
# COMPACT_ATOMS: atom_id res chain seq x y z
N MET A 1 -10.12 -14.14 -4.94
CA MET A 1 -8.69 -13.77 -4.97
C MET A 1 -8.60 -12.32 -4.54
N ALA A 2 -7.83 -12.00 -3.51
CA ALA A 2 -7.72 -10.61 -3.04
C ALA A 2 -6.92 -9.77 -4.05
N ARG A 3 -7.40 -8.55 -4.32
CA ARG A 3 -6.77 -7.61 -5.24
C ARG A 3 -6.02 -6.56 -4.43
N ILE A 4 -4.74 -6.39 -4.75
CA ILE A 4 -3.84 -5.45 -4.09
C ILE A 4 -3.55 -4.33 -5.07
N LEU A 5 -3.70 -3.09 -4.65
CA LEU A 5 -3.18 -1.95 -5.36
C LEU A 5 -1.82 -1.57 -4.76
N LEU A 6 -0.79 -1.48 -5.58
CA LEU A 6 0.57 -1.12 -5.18
C LEU A 6 0.97 0.22 -5.78
N ALA A 7 1.40 1.18 -4.97
CA ALA A 7 1.98 2.44 -5.41
C ALA A 7 3.43 2.58 -4.88
N GLU A 8 4.41 2.62 -5.79
CA GLU A 8 5.84 2.64 -5.47
C GLU A 8 6.59 3.30 -6.64
N ASP A 9 7.30 4.40 -6.39
CA ASP A 9 7.96 5.17 -7.45
C ASP A 9 9.29 4.56 -7.91
N ASP A 10 9.91 3.71 -7.08
CA ASP A 10 11.08 2.93 -7.49
C ASP A 10 10.69 1.70 -8.35
N ASP A 11 11.06 1.74 -9.64
CA ASP A 11 10.75 0.70 -10.63
C ASP A 11 11.22 -0.70 -10.24
N ASP A 12 12.43 -0.82 -9.68
CA ASP A 12 13.01 -2.12 -9.36
C ASP A 12 12.29 -2.70 -8.14
N MET A 13 12.11 -1.90 -7.10
CA MET A 13 11.36 -2.26 -5.91
C MET A 13 9.92 -2.63 -6.27
N ARG A 14 9.19 -1.81 -7.04
CA ARG A 14 7.82 -2.12 -7.48
C ARG A 14 7.77 -3.48 -8.17
N ARG A 15 8.67 -3.76 -9.11
CA ARG A 15 8.77 -5.07 -9.78
C ARG A 15 9.06 -6.22 -8.82
N PHE A 16 9.91 -6.03 -7.80
CA PHE A 16 10.18 -7.06 -6.79
C PHE A 16 8.94 -7.35 -5.93
N LEU A 17 8.22 -6.31 -5.52
CA LEU A 17 7.01 -6.43 -4.70
C LEU A 17 5.88 -7.12 -5.47
N VAL A 18 5.61 -6.70 -6.71
CA VAL A 18 4.63 -7.35 -7.60
C VAL A 18 4.92 -8.84 -7.71
N LYS A 19 6.15 -9.22 -8.08
CA LYS A 19 6.53 -10.63 -8.24
C LYS A 19 6.37 -11.44 -6.95
N ALA A 20 6.66 -10.85 -5.79
CA ALA A 20 6.51 -11.54 -4.51
C ALA A 20 5.04 -11.82 -4.17
N LEU A 21 4.17 -10.82 -4.36
CA LEU A 21 2.74 -10.90 -4.07
C LEU A 21 2.01 -11.82 -5.06
N GLU A 22 2.34 -11.75 -6.36
CA GLU A 22 1.79 -12.65 -7.38
C GLU A 22 2.17 -14.11 -7.12
N ARG A 23 3.42 -14.38 -6.71
CA ARG A 23 3.87 -15.72 -6.31
C ARG A 23 3.14 -16.23 -5.06
N ALA A 24 2.67 -15.34 -4.21
CA ALA A 24 1.83 -15.68 -3.06
C ALA A 24 0.34 -15.87 -3.43
N GLY A 25 -0.04 -15.67 -4.70
CA GLY A 25 -1.39 -15.92 -5.20
C GLY A 25 -2.32 -14.69 -5.17
N TYR A 26 -1.77 -13.48 -4.99
CA TYR A 26 -2.55 -12.24 -5.07
C TYR A 26 -2.59 -11.69 -6.50
N GLN A 27 -3.64 -10.93 -6.81
CA GLN A 27 -3.69 -10.11 -8.02
C GLN A 27 -3.19 -8.71 -7.67
N VAL A 28 -2.22 -8.19 -8.42
CA VAL A 28 -1.60 -6.90 -8.13
C VAL A 28 -1.84 -5.94 -9.30
N SER A 29 -2.32 -4.74 -9.00
CA SER A 29 -2.32 -3.61 -9.91
C SER A 29 -1.29 -2.59 -9.39
N ASP A 30 -0.18 -2.41 -10.11
CA ASP A 30 0.90 -1.53 -9.69
C ASP A 30 0.95 -0.20 -10.46
N PHE A 31 1.35 0.86 -9.75
CA PHE A 31 1.45 2.23 -10.24
C PHE A 31 2.76 2.85 -9.74
N ASP A 32 3.35 3.71 -10.57
CA ASP A 32 4.60 4.42 -10.26
C ASP A 32 4.38 5.75 -9.51
N ASN A 33 3.11 6.13 -9.27
CA ASN A 33 2.77 7.35 -8.54
C ASN A 33 1.40 7.25 -7.86
N GLY A 34 1.21 8.08 -6.82
CA GLY A 34 -0.02 8.10 -6.05
C GLY A 34 -1.25 8.60 -6.82
N ALA A 35 -1.08 9.51 -7.79
CA ALA A 35 -2.20 10.05 -8.56
C ALA A 35 -2.87 9.00 -9.46
N SER A 36 -2.06 8.18 -10.14
CA SER A 36 -2.54 7.11 -11.02
C SER A 36 -3.16 5.96 -10.22
N ALA A 37 -2.56 5.63 -9.07
CA ALA A 37 -3.15 4.72 -8.09
C ALA A 37 -4.53 5.21 -7.61
N TYR A 38 -4.65 6.50 -7.30
CA TYR A 38 -5.91 7.09 -6.85
C TYR A 38 -7.01 7.04 -7.91
N GLU A 39 -6.71 7.35 -9.17
CA GLU A 39 -7.70 7.24 -10.25
C GLU A 39 -8.18 5.80 -10.41
N ARG A 40 -7.30 4.80 -10.29
CA ARG A 40 -7.70 3.39 -10.32
C ARG A 40 -8.61 3.00 -9.15
N LEU A 41 -8.33 3.47 -7.93
CA LEU A 41 -9.18 3.19 -6.75
C LEU A 41 -10.62 3.70 -6.93
N ARG A 42 -10.84 4.70 -7.78
CA ARG A 42 -12.17 5.25 -8.07
C ARG A 42 -12.97 4.43 -9.09
N GLU A 43 -12.29 3.59 -9.86
CA GLU A 43 -12.91 2.79 -10.91
C GLU A 43 -13.38 1.42 -10.41
N GLU A 44 -12.65 0.82 -9.47
CA GLU A 44 -12.92 -0.53 -8.98
C GLU A 44 -12.41 -0.78 -7.56
N PRO A 45 -13.03 -1.72 -6.81
CA PRO A 45 -12.64 -1.99 -5.43
C PRO A 45 -11.37 -2.83 -5.32
N PHE A 46 -10.62 -2.61 -4.23
CA PHE A 46 -9.42 -3.36 -3.85
C PHE A 46 -9.52 -3.84 -2.41
N SER A 47 -8.79 -4.90 -2.07
CA SER A 47 -8.78 -5.45 -0.71
C SER A 47 -7.68 -4.83 0.16
N LEU A 48 -6.63 -4.30 -0.46
CA LEU A 48 -5.47 -3.71 0.21
C LEU A 48 -4.83 -2.66 -0.70
N LEU A 49 -4.56 -1.49 -0.13
CA LEU A 49 -3.61 -0.51 -0.65
C LEU A 49 -2.24 -0.72 0.01
N LEU A 50 -1.23 -0.94 -0.82
CA LEU A 50 0.17 -1.01 -0.44
C LEU A 50 0.89 0.18 -1.06
N THR A 51 1.50 1.06 -0.27
CA THR A 51 2.08 2.31 -0.82
C THR A 51 3.36 2.74 -0.10
N ASP A 52 4.36 3.25 -0.82
CA ASP A 52 5.37 4.10 -0.18
C ASP A 52 4.73 5.43 0.23
N ILE A 53 5.30 6.06 1.26
CA ILE A 53 4.95 7.42 1.68
C ILE A 53 5.59 8.43 0.74
N VAL A 54 6.88 8.30 0.47
CA VAL A 54 7.61 9.33 -0.29
C VAL A 54 7.45 9.02 -1.77
N MET A 55 6.54 9.74 -2.42
CA MET A 55 6.29 9.65 -3.86
C MET A 55 6.10 11.05 -4.44
N PRO A 56 6.41 11.27 -5.73
CA PRO A 56 6.15 12.55 -6.39
C PRO A 56 4.65 12.81 -6.56
N GLU A 57 4.29 14.09 -6.65
CA GLU A 57 2.93 14.63 -6.86
C GLU A 57 1.94 14.34 -5.72
N MET A 58 1.65 13.07 -5.46
CA MET A 58 0.79 12.60 -4.37
C MET A 58 1.56 11.60 -3.51
N ASP A 59 1.80 11.98 -2.27
CA ASP A 59 2.43 11.12 -1.28
C ASP A 59 1.49 9.99 -0.82
N GLY A 60 2.06 8.94 -0.23
CA GLY A 60 1.29 7.79 0.22
C GLY A 60 0.29 8.09 1.31
N ILE A 61 0.56 9.08 2.18
CA ILE A 61 -0.35 9.45 3.28
C ILE A 61 -1.62 10.07 2.71
N GLU A 62 -1.48 11.00 1.77
CA GLU A 62 -2.60 11.62 1.09
C GLU A 62 -3.36 10.61 0.22
N LEU A 63 -2.64 9.72 -0.49
CA LEU A 63 -3.27 8.62 -1.22
C LEU A 63 -4.12 7.74 -0.30
N ALA A 64 -3.55 7.28 0.81
CA ALA A 64 -4.23 6.44 1.79
C ALA A 64 -5.45 7.12 2.40
N ARG A 65 -5.33 8.40 2.78
CA ARG A 65 -6.45 9.19 3.31
C ARG A 65 -7.61 9.22 2.32
N ARG A 66 -7.35 9.61 1.06
CA ARG A 66 -8.38 9.67 0.03
C ARG A 66 -8.94 8.30 -0.34
N ALA A 67 -8.11 7.27 -0.34
CA ALA A 67 -8.52 5.90 -0.60
C ALA A 67 -9.54 5.41 0.45
N THR A 68 -9.28 5.67 1.72
CA THR A 68 -10.21 5.31 2.82
C THR A 68 -11.48 6.16 2.87
N GLU A 69 -11.49 7.34 2.21
CA GLU A 69 -12.70 8.14 2.02
C GLU A 69 -13.62 7.55 0.93
N ILE A 70 -13.04 6.87 -0.06
CA ILE A 70 -13.78 6.14 -1.11
C ILE A 70 -14.31 4.82 -0.56
N ASP A 71 -13.44 4.06 0.10
CA ASP A 71 -13.74 2.74 0.64
C ASP A 71 -13.21 2.62 2.07
N PRO A 72 -14.08 2.78 3.09
CA PRO A 72 -13.70 2.64 4.49
C PRO A 72 -13.23 1.23 4.89
N ASP A 73 -13.57 0.19 4.11
CA ASP A 73 -13.15 -1.18 4.37
C ASP A 73 -11.78 -1.51 3.72
N LEU A 74 -11.26 -0.60 2.90
CA LEU A 74 -9.94 -0.74 2.27
C LEU A 74 -8.85 -0.75 3.34
N LYS A 75 -8.15 -1.88 3.43
CA LYS A 75 -6.97 -2.02 4.28
C LYS A 75 -5.82 -1.22 3.69
N VAL A 76 -5.01 -0.59 4.53
CA VAL A 76 -3.86 0.21 4.11
C VAL A 76 -2.60 -0.30 4.79
N MET A 77 -1.53 -0.51 4.02
CA MET A 77 -0.19 -0.74 4.52
C MET A 77 0.81 0.19 3.84
N PHE A 78 1.57 0.92 4.64
CA PHE A 78 2.72 1.69 4.19
C PHE A 78 3.96 0.82 4.11
N ILE A 79 4.69 0.87 3.00
CA ILE A 79 6.03 0.31 2.86
C ILE A 79 7.02 1.47 2.71
N THR A 80 7.73 1.85 3.77
CA THR A 80 8.54 3.08 3.71
C THR A 80 9.83 3.02 4.52
N GLY A 81 10.87 3.74 4.08
CA GLY A 81 12.05 4.04 4.89
C GLY A 81 11.77 5.11 5.96
N PHE A 82 10.64 5.81 5.86
CA PHE A 82 10.27 6.96 6.70
C PHE A 82 9.11 6.64 7.65
N ALA A 83 9.14 5.47 8.29
CA ALA A 83 8.06 4.98 9.15
C ALA A 83 7.63 5.98 10.25
N ALA A 84 8.58 6.79 10.76
CA ALA A 84 8.30 7.82 11.74
C ALA A 84 7.28 8.87 11.26
N VAL A 85 7.15 9.09 9.95
CA VAL A 85 6.19 10.04 9.38
C VAL A 85 4.76 9.51 9.49
N ALA A 86 4.51 8.24 9.13
CA ALA A 86 3.19 7.63 9.28
C ALA A 86 2.80 7.37 10.74
N LEU A 87 3.78 7.12 11.61
CA LEU A 87 3.55 6.90 13.05
C LEU A 87 3.39 8.19 13.84
N ASN A 88 3.59 9.36 13.21
CA ASN A 88 3.41 10.65 13.87
C ASN A 88 1.90 10.85 14.20
N PRO A 89 1.53 11.16 15.46
CA PRO A 89 0.15 11.45 15.85
C PRO A 89 -0.50 12.60 15.08
N ASP A 90 0.30 13.55 14.57
CA ASP A 90 -0.16 14.68 13.76
C ASP A 90 -0.27 14.34 12.26
N SER A 91 0.15 13.14 11.86
CA SER A 91 -0.01 12.70 10.47
C SER A 91 -1.48 12.48 10.14
N LYS A 92 -1.84 12.69 8.87
CA LYS A 92 -3.19 12.41 8.35
C LYS A 92 -3.35 10.96 7.89
N ALA A 93 -2.46 10.07 8.31
CA ALA A 93 -2.52 8.66 7.94
C ALA A 93 -3.79 8.02 8.55
N PRO A 94 -4.44 7.07 7.84
CA PRO A 94 -5.54 6.32 8.42
C PRO A 94 -5.11 5.61 9.71
N LYS A 95 -5.96 5.65 10.75
CA LYS A 95 -5.62 5.14 12.08
C LYS A 95 -5.32 3.64 12.11
N ASP A 96 -5.97 2.89 11.24
CA ASP A 96 -5.83 1.43 11.14
C ASP A 96 -4.77 1.02 10.10
N ALA A 97 -4.03 1.99 9.54
CA ALA A 97 -2.97 1.70 8.58
C ALA A 97 -1.81 0.97 9.26
N LYS A 98 -1.34 -0.10 8.62
CA LYS A 98 -0.13 -0.82 9.02
C LYS A 98 1.10 -0.15 8.43
N VAL A 99 2.24 -0.28 9.09
CA VAL A 99 3.54 0.18 8.56
C VAL A 99 4.53 -0.98 8.52
N LEU A 100 5.16 -1.18 7.37
CA LEU A 100 6.31 -2.05 7.16
C LEU A 100 7.53 -1.20 6.79
N SER A 101 8.51 -1.14 7.69
CA SER A 101 9.69 -0.29 7.50
C SER A 101 10.72 -0.91 6.55
N LYS A 102 11.27 -0.12 5.63
CA LYS A 102 12.46 -0.46 4.83
C LYS A 102 13.72 -0.38 5.73
N PRO A 103 14.69 -1.33 5.64
CA PRO A 103 14.67 -2.54 4.82
C PRO A 103 13.84 -3.67 5.47
N PHE A 104 13.24 -4.52 4.63
CA PHE A 104 12.46 -5.70 5.03
C PHE A 104 12.75 -6.90 4.12
N HIS A 105 12.38 -8.11 4.54
CA HIS A 105 12.39 -9.27 3.66
C HIS A 105 11.05 -9.45 2.94
N LEU A 106 11.07 -9.90 1.68
CA LEU A 106 9.84 -10.18 0.91
C LEU A 106 8.90 -11.18 1.60
N ARG A 107 9.44 -12.09 2.41
CA ARG A 107 8.63 -13.02 3.23
C ARG A 107 7.84 -12.28 4.30
N ASP A 108 8.43 -11.26 4.91
CA ASP A 108 7.76 -10.45 5.94
C ASP A 108 6.61 -9.66 5.33
N LEU A 109 6.83 -9.09 4.13
CA LEU A 109 5.76 -8.44 3.36
C LEU A 109 4.58 -9.40 3.13
N VAL A 110 4.83 -10.58 2.55
CA VAL A 110 3.77 -11.54 2.22
C VAL A 110 3.04 -11.99 3.48
N ASN A 111 3.75 -12.25 4.58
CA ASN A 111 3.15 -12.63 5.85
C ASN A 111 2.25 -11.52 6.42
N GLU A 112 2.68 -10.26 6.38
CA GLU A 112 1.87 -9.14 6.87
C GLU A 112 0.63 -8.91 5.99
N VAL A 113 0.77 -9.02 4.67
CA VAL A 113 -0.37 -8.96 3.73
C VAL A 113 -1.37 -10.07 4.02
N GLU A 114 -0.89 -11.31 4.23
CA GLU A 114 -1.74 -12.45 4.56
C GLU A 114 -2.52 -12.21 5.86
N LYS A 115 -1.85 -11.79 6.94
CA LYS A 115 -2.48 -11.47 8.22
C LYS A 115 -3.56 -10.40 8.07
N MET A 116 -3.24 -9.31 7.36
CA MET A 116 -4.19 -8.23 7.15
C MET A 116 -5.42 -8.70 6.39
N LEU A 117 -5.26 -9.52 5.36
CA LEU A 117 -6.37 -10.00 4.54
C LEU A 117 -7.18 -11.12 5.23
N GLN A 118 -6.59 -11.93 6.10
CA GLN A 118 -7.27 -12.98 6.87
C GLN A 118 -8.05 -12.47 8.07
N ALA A 119 -7.71 -11.30 8.61
CA ALA A 119 -8.38 -10.72 9.79
C ALA A 119 -9.78 -10.12 9.50
N ALA A 120 -10.53 -10.66 8.53
CA ALA A 120 -11.86 -10.22 8.14
C ALA A 120 -12.95 -11.20 8.61
#